data_AF-A0A2J8RCR7-F1
#
_entry.id   AF-A0A2J8RCR7-F1
#
_cell.length_a   1.000
_cell.length_b   1.000
_cell.length_c   1.000
_cell.angle_alpha   90.00
_cell.angle_beta   90.00
_cell.angle_gamma   90.00
#
_symmetry.space_group_name_H-M   'P 1'
#
loop_
_entity.id
_entity.type
_entity.pdbx_description
1 polymer ?
#
loop_
_entity_poly.entity_id
_entity_poly.type
_entity_poly.pdbx_seq_one_letter_code
_entity_poly.pdbx_strand_id
1 'polypeptide(L)'
;SEVLAELKEYATEVDVDFVRKAVRAIGRCAIKVEQSAERCVSTLLDLIQTKVNYVVQEAIVVIRDIFRKYPNKYESIIATLCENLDSLDEPDARAAMIWIVGEYAERIDNADELLESFLEGFHDESTQVQLTLLTAIVKLFLKKPSETQELVQQVLSLATQLKK
;
A
#
# COMPACT_ATOMS: atom_id res chain seq x y z
N SER A 1 4.98 -17.05 -18.46
CA SER A 1 6.32 -17.50 -18.04
C SER A 1 6.09 -18.60 -17.04
N GLU A 2 6.65 -19.78 -17.25
CA GLU A 2 6.51 -20.95 -16.37
C GLU A 2 6.85 -20.60 -14.91
N VAL A 3 7.92 -19.82 -14.71
CA VAL A 3 8.34 -19.29 -13.40
C VAL A 3 7.24 -18.52 -12.66
N LEU A 4 6.43 -17.73 -13.37
CA LEU A 4 5.37 -16.91 -12.75
C LEU A 4 4.19 -17.78 -12.31
N ALA A 5 3.93 -18.87 -13.04
CA ALA A 5 2.92 -19.85 -12.66
C ALA A 5 3.35 -20.64 -11.42
N GLU A 6 4.62 -21.09 -11.37
CA GLU A 6 5.19 -21.75 -10.20
C GLU A 6 5.15 -20.84 -8.95
N LEU A 7 5.56 -19.58 -9.08
CA LEU A 7 5.50 -18.62 -7.97
C LEU A 7 4.08 -18.37 -7.47
N LYS A 8 3.08 -18.42 -8.37
CA LYS A 8 1.67 -18.31 -7.98
C LYS A 8 1.21 -19.54 -7.20
N GLU A 9 1.60 -20.74 -7.63
CA GLU A 9 1.32 -21.98 -6.91
C GLU A 9 1.96 -21.97 -5.51
N TYR A 10 3.22 -21.55 -5.40
CA TYR A 10 3.93 -21.39 -4.13
C TYR A 10 3.27 -20.36 -3.20
N ALA A 11 2.56 -19.38 -3.75
CA ALA A 11 1.82 -18.40 -2.95
C ALA A 11 0.48 -18.92 -2.41
N THR A 12 0.13 -20.19 -2.71
CA THR A 12 -1.05 -20.89 -2.17
C THR A 12 -0.70 -21.97 -1.14
N GLU A 13 0.58 -22.12 -0.82
CA GLU A 13 1.08 -23.06 0.19
C GLU A 13 0.69 -22.64 1.62
N VAL A 14 0.86 -23.57 2.57
CA VAL A 14 0.51 -23.34 3.98
C VAL A 14 1.60 -22.63 4.78
N ASP A 15 2.85 -22.66 4.31
CA ASP A 15 3.99 -22.04 4.99
C ASP A 15 4.03 -20.54 4.69
N VAL A 16 3.73 -19.73 5.72
CA VAL A 16 3.63 -18.27 5.63
C VAL A 16 4.93 -17.63 5.15
N ASP A 17 6.09 -18.07 5.65
CA ASP A 17 7.39 -17.49 5.30
C ASP A 17 7.77 -17.82 3.85
N PHE A 18 7.44 -19.04 3.42
CA PHE A 18 7.63 -19.46 2.03
C PHE A 18 6.74 -18.66 1.07
N VAL A 19 5.46 -18.53 1.39
CA VAL A 19 4.50 -17.73 0.61
C VAL A 19 4.97 -16.28 0.48
N ARG A 20 5.39 -15.64 1.59
CA ARG A 20 5.93 -14.27 1.55
C ARG A 20 7.14 -14.14 0.63
N LYS A 21 8.07 -15.11 0.68
CA LYS A 21 9.23 -15.13 -0.22
C LYS A 21 8.82 -15.29 -1.69
N ALA A 22 7.79 -16.07 -1.97
CA ALA A 22 7.23 -16.22 -3.32
C ALA A 22 6.61 -14.91 -3.83
N VAL A 23 5.78 -14.24 -3.01
CA VAL A 23 5.18 -12.93 -3.34
C VAL A 23 6.27 -11.88 -3.60
N ARG A 24 7.31 -11.81 -2.77
CA ARG A 24 8.48 -10.93 -3.00
C ARG A 24 9.22 -11.28 -4.29
N ALA A 25 9.32 -12.56 -4.64
CA ALA A 25 9.94 -12.99 -5.88
C ALA A 25 9.17 -12.51 -7.12
N ILE A 26 7.83 -12.53 -7.06
CA ILE A 26 6.96 -11.95 -8.11
C ILE A 26 7.27 -10.45 -8.27
N GLY A 27 7.37 -9.71 -7.16
CA GLY A 27 7.76 -8.30 -7.16
C GLY A 27 9.11 -8.02 -7.80
N ARG A 28 10.13 -8.80 -7.42
CA ARG A 28 11.47 -8.70 -8.02
C ARG A 28 11.45 -9.00 -9.51
N CYS A 29 10.63 -9.94 -9.96
CA CYS A 29 10.45 -10.23 -11.39
C CYS A 29 9.87 -9.00 -12.12
N ALA A 30 8.84 -8.36 -11.55
CA ALA A 30 8.25 -7.15 -12.12
C ALA A 30 9.27 -6.00 -12.26
N ILE A 31 10.13 -5.81 -11.26
CA ILE A 31 11.11 -4.72 -11.22
C ILE A 31 12.30 -4.99 -12.17
N LYS A 32 12.75 -6.25 -12.26
CA LYS A 32 13.94 -6.62 -13.06
C LYS A 32 13.62 -6.90 -14.53
N VAL A 33 12.41 -7.37 -14.85
CA VAL A 33 12.02 -7.78 -16.19
C VAL A 33 10.74 -7.05 -16.58
N GLU A 34 10.88 -5.93 -17.29
CA GLU A 34 9.76 -5.04 -17.63
C GLU A 34 8.63 -5.76 -18.38
N GLN A 35 8.97 -6.68 -19.29
CA GLN A 35 8.00 -7.49 -20.04
C GLN A 35 7.13 -8.40 -19.15
N SER A 36 7.58 -8.68 -17.93
CA SER A 36 6.85 -9.49 -16.95
C SER A 36 6.00 -8.64 -16.00
N ALA A 37 6.22 -7.33 -15.93
CA ALA A 37 5.63 -6.46 -14.91
C ALA A 37 4.10 -6.49 -14.90
N GLU A 38 3.46 -6.41 -16.07
CA GLU A 38 2.00 -6.46 -16.19
C GLU A 38 1.42 -7.80 -15.70
N ARG A 39 2.07 -8.92 -16.05
CA ARG A 39 1.68 -10.26 -15.57
C ARG A 39 1.90 -10.42 -14.08
N CYS A 40 2.98 -9.85 -13.54
CA CYS A 40 3.23 -9.83 -12.09
C CYS A 40 2.14 -9.06 -11.34
N VAL A 41 1.76 -7.87 -11.83
CA VAL A 41 0.67 -7.06 -11.24
C VAL A 41 -0.64 -7.84 -11.25
N SER A 42 -0.99 -8.47 -12.38
CA SER A 42 -2.18 -9.32 -12.48
C SER A 42 -2.13 -10.48 -11.48
N THR A 43 -0.98 -11.12 -11.31
CA THR A 43 -0.82 -12.23 -10.36
C THR A 43 -0.97 -11.77 -8.91
N LEU A 44 -0.40 -10.61 -8.56
CA LEU A 44 -0.54 -10.04 -7.22
C LEU A 44 -1.99 -9.64 -6.93
N LEU A 45 -2.73 -9.15 -7.93
CA LEU A 45 -4.16 -8.91 -7.80
C LEU A 45 -4.96 -10.18 -7.53
N ASP A 46 -4.69 -11.27 -8.26
CA ASP A 46 -5.32 -12.56 -8.00
C ASP A 46 -5.06 -13.02 -6.55
N LEU A 47 -3.83 -12.81 -6.06
CA LEU A 47 -3.46 -13.14 -4.68
C LEU A 47 -4.19 -12.28 -3.66
N ILE A 48 -4.38 -10.99 -3.91
CA ILE A 48 -5.17 -10.10 -3.05
C ILE A 48 -6.63 -10.56 -2.98
N GLN A 49 -7.19 -11.02 -4.10
CA GLN A 49 -8.56 -11.53 -4.17
C GLN A 49 -8.77 -12.83 -3.37
N THR A 50 -7.70 -13.55 -3.00
CA THR A 50 -7.83 -14.72 -2.09
C THR A 50 -8.26 -14.33 -0.68
N LYS A 51 -8.13 -13.06 -0.29
CA LYS A 51 -8.44 -12.52 1.05
C LYS A 51 -7.67 -13.20 2.19
N VAL A 52 -6.56 -13.87 1.88
CA VAL A 52 -5.64 -14.39 2.90
C VAL A 52 -4.79 -13.24 3.43
N ASN A 53 -5.03 -12.83 4.68
CA ASN A 53 -4.52 -11.57 5.23
C ASN A 53 -2.99 -11.36 5.00
N TYR A 54 -2.15 -12.30 5.44
CA TYR A 54 -0.70 -12.15 5.29
C TYR A 54 -0.23 -12.09 3.82
N VAL A 55 -1.00 -12.67 2.88
CA VAL A 55 -0.72 -12.60 1.44
C VAL A 55 -1.10 -11.23 0.89
N VAL A 56 -2.29 -10.73 1.25
CA VAL A 56 -2.78 -9.40 0.88
C VAL A 56 -1.77 -8.33 1.30
N GLN A 57 -1.30 -8.41 2.56
CA GLN A 57 -0.35 -7.45 3.12
C GLN A 57 1.00 -7.46 2.41
N GLU A 58 1.59 -8.64 2.19
CA GLU A 58 2.85 -8.75 1.45
C GLU A 58 2.68 -8.27 -0.01
N ALA A 59 1.54 -8.58 -0.64
CA ALA A 59 1.24 -8.12 -1.99
C ALA A 59 1.14 -6.59 -2.09
N ILE A 60 0.53 -5.92 -1.12
CA ILE A 60 0.45 -4.44 -1.06
C ILE A 60 1.83 -3.81 -0.98
N VAL A 61 2.72 -4.35 -0.13
CA VAL A 61 4.11 -3.88 -0.02
C VAL A 61 4.82 -4.01 -1.37
N VAL A 62 4.67 -5.16 -2.04
CA VAL A 62 5.27 -5.40 -3.36
C VAL A 62 4.68 -4.48 -4.43
N ILE A 63 3.37 -4.26 -4.44
CA ILE A 63 2.70 -3.38 -5.41
C ILE A 63 3.18 -1.93 -5.26
N ARG A 64 3.34 -1.44 -4.03
CA ARG A 64 3.96 -0.13 -3.78
C ARG A 64 5.32 -0.02 -4.46
N ASP A 65 6.16 -1.03 -4.33
CA ASP A 65 7.50 -1.01 -4.92
C ASP A 65 7.46 -1.05 -6.45
N ILE A 66 6.49 -1.77 -7.03
CA ILE A 66 6.22 -1.75 -8.47
C ILE A 66 5.75 -0.36 -8.92
N PHE A 67 4.86 0.30 -8.17
CA PHE A 67 4.39 1.66 -8.47
C PHE A 67 5.53 2.68 -8.42
N ARG A 68 6.46 2.55 -7.47
CA ARG A 68 7.67 3.40 -7.42
C ARG A 68 8.56 3.20 -8.65
N LYS A 69 8.61 1.99 -9.20
CA LYS A 69 9.39 1.67 -10.40
C LYS A 69 8.70 2.11 -11.70
N TYR A 70 7.37 1.96 -11.78
CA TYR A 70 6.54 2.26 -12.94
C TYR A 70 5.38 3.19 -12.56
N PRO A 71 5.67 4.47 -12.24
CA PRO A 71 4.64 5.41 -11.81
C PRO A 71 3.57 5.59 -12.90
N ASN A 72 2.32 5.75 -12.50
CA ASN A 72 1.17 6.02 -13.38
C ASN A 72 0.83 4.92 -14.41
N LYS A 73 1.44 3.73 -14.35
CA LYS A 73 1.23 2.67 -15.35
C LYS A 73 0.08 1.72 -15.00
N TYR A 74 -0.15 1.47 -13.72
CA TYR A 74 -1.06 0.43 -13.23
C TYR A 74 -2.15 0.98 -12.29
N GLU A 75 -2.58 2.21 -12.53
CA GLU A 75 -3.51 2.94 -11.63
C GLU A 75 -4.88 2.28 -11.48
N SER A 76 -5.31 1.52 -12.49
CA SER A 76 -6.61 0.83 -12.50
C SER A 76 -6.81 -0.12 -11.33
N ILE A 77 -5.73 -0.55 -10.68
CA ILE A 77 -5.77 -1.51 -9.56
C ILE A 77 -5.96 -0.81 -8.21
N ILE A 78 -5.80 0.52 -8.13
CA ILE A 78 -5.80 1.28 -6.87
C ILE A 78 -7.12 1.10 -6.11
N ALA A 79 -8.25 1.13 -6.81
CA ALA A 79 -9.56 0.93 -6.18
C ALA A 79 -9.63 -0.42 -5.44
N THR A 80 -9.18 -1.50 -6.08
CA THR A 80 -9.12 -2.83 -5.47
C THR A 80 -8.17 -2.87 -4.26
N LEU A 81 -7.08 -2.10 -4.26
CA LEU A 81 -6.19 -2.03 -3.09
C LEU A 81 -6.90 -1.37 -1.91
N CYS A 82 -7.58 -0.25 -2.14
CA CYS A 82 -8.32 0.49 -1.11
C CYS A 82 -9.44 -0.35 -0.48
N GLU A 83 -10.11 -1.22 -1.24
CA GLU A 83 -11.13 -2.16 -0.70
C GLU A 83 -10.57 -3.16 0.33
N ASN A 84 -9.26 -3.29 0.47
CA ASN A 84 -8.61 -4.21 1.41
C ASN A 84 -7.99 -3.50 2.63
N LEU A 85 -8.25 -2.20 2.82
CA LEU A 85 -7.69 -1.38 3.90
C LEU A 85 -7.96 -1.94 5.30
N ASP A 86 -9.17 -2.45 5.55
CA ASP A 86 -9.57 -3.00 6.85
C ASP A 86 -8.81 -4.28 7.26
N SER A 87 -8.09 -4.90 6.32
CA SER A 87 -7.34 -6.13 6.58
C SER A 87 -5.89 -5.89 7.02
N LEU A 88 -5.41 -4.65 7.03
CA LEU A 88 -3.98 -4.35 7.23
C LEU A 88 -3.63 -4.15 8.71
N ASP A 89 -2.86 -5.08 9.28
CA ASP A 89 -2.35 -5.02 10.65
C ASP A 89 -0.81 -4.90 10.75
N GLU A 90 -0.08 -5.20 9.68
CA GLU A 90 1.38 -5.05 9.63
C GLU A 90 1.80 -3.61 9.30
N PRO A 91 2.74 -3.02 10.07
CA PRO A 91 3.22 -1.65 9.83
C PRO A 91 3.73 -1.40 8.41
N ASP A 92 4.40 -2.39 7.80
CA ASP A 92 4.95 -2.26 6.45
C ASP A 92 3.85 -2.17 5.38
N ALA A 93 2.80 -2.99 5.50
CA ALA A 93 1.66 -2.99 4.61
C ALA A 93 0.82 -1.72 4.78
N ARG A 94 0.60 -1.29 6.02
CA ARG A 94 -0.10 -0.02 6.33
C ARG A 94 0.65 1.18 5.77
N ALA A 95 1.95 1.29 6.04
CA ALA A 95 2.77 2.35 5.47
C ALA A 95 2.77 2.30 3.92
N ALA A 96 2.79 1.10 3.34
CA ALA A 96 2.71 0.95 1.90
C ALA A 96 1.38 1.45 1.32
N MET A 97 0.27 1.12 1.96
CA MET A 97 -1.06 1.58 1.54
C MET A 97 -1.20 3.10 1.69
N ILE A 98 -0.81 3.66 2.83
CA ILE A 98 -0.82 5.12 3.06
C ILE A 98 0.01 5.85 2.00
N TRP A 99 1.17 5.29 1.63
CA TRP A 99 1.98 5.85 0.56
C TRP A 99 1.22 5.82 -0.78
N ILE A 100 0.56 4.72 -1.14
CA ILE A 100 -0.22 4.60 -2.37
C ILE A 100 -1.34 5.65 -2.37
N VAL A 101 -2.10 5.77 -1.27
CA VAL A 101 -3.17 6.76 -1.15
C VAL A 101 -2.64 8.18 -1.33
N GLY A 102 -1.56 8.55 -0.63
CA GLY A 102 -0.97 9.89 -0.74
C GLY A 102 -0.37 10.20 -2.11
N GLU A 103 0.29 9.22 -2.76
CA GLU A 103 0.90 9.39 -4.08
C GLU A 103 -0.19 9.60 -5.15
N TYR A 104 -1.25 8.80 -5.09
CA TYR A 104 -2.31 8.78 -6.09
C TYR A 104 -3.60 9.49 -5.64
N ALA A 105 -3.51 10.37 -4.64
CA ALA A 105 -4.64 11.12 -4.05
C ALA A 105 -5.53 11.89 -5.05
N GLU A 106 -5.03 12.21 -6.25
CA GLU A 106 -5.82 12.89 -7.31
C GLU A 106 -6.77 11.94 -8.05
N ARG A 107 -6.58 10.63 -7.88
CA ARG A 107 -7.38 9.56 -8.51
C ARG A 107 -8.27 8.84 -7.52
N ILE A 108 -8.12 9.13 -6.24
CA ILE A 108 -8.86 8.52 -5.14
C ILE A 108 -9.74 9.63 -4.59
N ASP A 109 -11.04 9.57 -4.86
CA ASP A 109 -11.96 10.65 -4.50
C ASP A 109 -12.02 10.83 -2.98
N ASN A 110 -12.10 9.74 -2.23
CA ASN A 110 -12.18 9.69 -0.76
C ASN A 110 -10.81 9.54 -0.06
N ALA A 111 -9.72 10.04 -0.67
CA ALA A 111 -8.37 9.90 -0.11
C ALA A 111 -8.23 10.53 1.28
N ASP A 112 -8.95 11.63 1.53
CA ASP A 112 -9.08 12.31 2.81
C ASP A 112 -9.68 11.40 3.88
N GLU A 113 -10.84 10.80 3.62
CA GLU A 113 -11.51 9.87 4.54
C GLU A 113 -10.61 8.67 4.85
N LEU A 114 -9.95 8.11 3.83
CA LEU A 114 -9.04 6.98 4.02
C LEU A 114 -7.84 7.36 4.90
N LEU A 115 -7.22 8.52 4.70
CA LEU A 115 -6.08 8.96 5.52
C LEU A 115 -6.50 9.37 6.94
N GLU A 116 -7.69 9.94 7.10
CA GLU A 116 -8.27 10.28 8.41
C GLU A 116 -8.46 9.03 9.28
N SER A 117 -8.88 7.91 8.69
CA SER A 117 -9.02 6.63 9.41
C SER A 117 -7.70 6.14 10.02
N PHE A 118 -6.55 6.39 9.38
CA PHE A 118 -5.24 6.08 9.94
C PHE A 118 -4.80 7.07 11.04
N LEU A 119 -5.41 8.26 11.09
CA LEU A 119 -5.08 9.31 12.05
C LEU A 119 -5.67 9.03 13.44
N GLU A 120 -6.81 8.34 13.53
CA GLU A 120 -7.48 8.01 14.81
C GLU A 120 -6.57 7.24 15.78
N GLY A 121 -5.66 6.42 15.25
CA GLY A 121 -4.67 5.64 16.01
C GLY A 121 -3.24 6.19 15.95
N PHE A 122 -3.03 7.44 15.51
CA PHE A 122 -1.71 7.97 15.13
C PHE A 122 -0.58 7.65 16.12
N HIS A 123 -0.82 7.84 17.41
CA HIS A 123 0.18 7.61 18.43
C HIS A 123 0.49 6.13 18.64
N ASP A 124 -0.46 5.23 18.44
CA ASP A 124 -0.26 3.79 18.64
C ASP A 124 0.44 3.12 17.44
N GLU A 125 0.46 3.81 16.30
CA GLU A 125 1.20 3.38 15.12
C GLU A 125 2.72 3.42 15.28
N SER A 126 3.40 2.62 14.45
CA SER A 126 4.85 2.68 14.33
C SER A 126 5.33 4.04 13.80
N THR A 127 6.56 4.43 14.13
CA THR A 127 7.17 5.68 13.60
C THR A 127 7.16 5.74 12.07
N GLN A 128 7.35 4.59 11.41
CA GLN A 128 7.30 4.51 9.94
C GLN A 128 5.90 4.85 9.40
N VAL A 129 4.86 4.32 10.01
CA VAL A 129 3.47 4.61 9.63
C VAL A 129 3.13 6.08 9.91
N GLN A 130 3.50 6.61 11.07
CA GLN A 130 3.31 8.03 11.44
C GLN A 130 3.95 8.98 10.42
N LEU A 131 5.22 8.76 10.06
CA LEU A 131 5.94 9.59 9.09
C LEU A 131 5.34 9.47 7.69
N THR A 132 4.91 8.28 7.30
CA THR A 132 4.29 8.05 5.99
C THR A 132 2.92 8.73 5.92
N LEU A 133 2.14 8.68 7.00
CA LEU A 133 0.85 9.35 7.12
C LEU A 133 0.98 10.87 7.07
N LEU A 134 1.91 11.43 7.84
CA LEU A 134 2.24 12.85 7.76
C LEU A 134 2.59 13.27 6.32
N THR A 135 3.44 12.48 5.65
CA THR A 135 3.84 12.75 4.26
C THR A 135 2.64 12.66 3.30
N ALA A 136 1.78 11.66 3.46
CA ALA A 136 0.60 11.46 2.61
C ALA A 136 -0.42 12.58 2.77
N ILE A 137 -0.71 13.00 4.01
CA ILE A 137 -1.64 14.10 4.30
C ILE A 137 -1.09 15.43 3.76
N VAL A 138 0.22 15.69 3.91
CA VAL A 138 0.84 16.89 3.32
C VAL A 138 0.74 16.88 1.79
N LYS A 139 0.97 15.73 1.13
CA LYS A 139 0.78 15.61 -0.32
C LYS A 139 -0.67 15.85 -0.73
N LEU A 140 -1.63 15.28 0.01
CA LEU A 140 -3.05 15.48 -0.22
C LEU A 140 -3.42 16.98 -0.08
N PHE A 141 -2.91 17.66 0.95
CA PHE A 141 -3.13 19.09 1.15
C PHE A 141 -2.58 19.95 0.03
N LEU A 142 -1.38 19.64 -0.49
CA LEU A 142 -0.82 20.36 -1.64
C LEU A 142 -1.67 20.19 -2.91
N LYS A 143 -2.48 19.13 -3.01
CA LYS A 143 -3.35 18.83 -4.15
C LYS A 143 -4.78 19.34 -3.97
N LYS A 144 -5.35 19.22 -2.76
CA LYS A 144 -6.73 19.58 -2.40
C LYS A 144 -6.79 20.48 -1.15
N PRO A 145 -6.19 21.70 -1.18
CA PRO A 145 -5.98 22.50 0.03
C PRO A 145 -7.28 22.97 0.70
N SER A 146 -8.34 23.21 -0.07
CA SER A 146 -9.63 23.67 0.45
C SER A 146 -10.38 22.61 1.27
N GLU A 147 -10.16 21.34 0.96
CA GLU A 147 -10.88 20.20 1.57
C GLU A 147 -10.12 19.61 2.76
N THR A 148 -8.78 19.78 2.79
CA THR A 148 -7.90 19.01 3.68
C THR A 148 -7.11 19.89 4.65
N GLN A 149 -7.50 21.15 4.79
CA GLN A 149 -6.86 22.11 5.70
C GLN A 149 -6.95 21.65 7.18
N GLU A 150 -8.10 21.13 7.61
CA GLU A 150 -8.26 20.64 8.99
C GLU A 150 -7.40 19.40 9.23
N LEU A 151 -7.43 18.44 8.29
CA LEU A 151 -6.66 17.20 8.36
C LEU A 151 -5.14 17.46 8.47
N VAL A 152 -4.59 18.39 7.68
CA VAL A 152 -3.16 18.73 7.74
C VAL A 152 -2.79 19.42 9.06
N GLN A 153 -3.66 20.28 9.60
CA GLN A 153 -3.43 20.91 10.91
C GLN A 153 -3.45 19.87 12.03
N GLN A 154 -4.34 18.89 11.94
CA GLN A 154 -4.50 17.83 12.92
C GLN A 154 -3.28 16.91 12.95
N VAL A 155 -2.80 16.42 11.79
CA VAL A 155 -1.59 15.57 11.74
C VAL A 155 -0.33 16.31 12.20
N LEU A 156 -0.17 17.60 11.89
CA LEU A 156 0.96 18.40 12.37
C LEU A 156 0.91 18.59 13.89
N SER A 157 -0.30 18.78 14.44
CA SER A 157 -0.51 18.87 15.89
C SER A 157 -0.15 17.55 16.57
N LEU A 158 -0.64 16.42 16.06
CA LEU A 158 -0.32 15.10 16.60
C LEU A 158 1.18 14.77 16.48
N ALA A 159 1.81 15.10 15.36
CA ALA A 159 3.24 14.85 15.14
C ALA A 159 4.17 15.68 16.04
N THR A 160 3.70 16.81 16.58
CA THR A 160 4.47 17.70 17.46
C THR A 160 4.11 17.55 18.94
N GLN A 161 2.99 16.90 19.26
CA GLN A 161 2.65 16.52 20.62
C GLN A 161 3.52 15.34 21.07
N LEU A 162 4.34 15.57 22.10
CA LEU A 162 5.09 14.50 22.76
C LEU A 162 4.09 13.54 23.43
N LYS A 163 4.22 12.24 23.17
CA LYS A 163 3.62 11.20 24.03
C LYS A 163 4.07 11.48 25.46
N LYS A 164 3.13 11.86 26.34
CA LYS A 164 3.39 11.96 27.78
C LYS A 164 3.53 10.58 28.39
#